data_AF-F7YHH5-F1
#
_entry.id   AF-F7YHH5-F1
#
_cell.length_a   1.000
_cell.length_b   1.000
_cell.length_c   1.000
_cell.angle_alpha   90.00
_cell.angle_beta   90.00
_cell.angle_gamma   90.00
#
_symmetry.space_group_name_H-M   'P 1'
#
loop_
_entity.id
_entity.type
_entity.pdbx_description
1 polymer ?
#
loop_
_entity_poly.entity_id
_entity_poly.type
_entity_poly.pdbx_seq_one_letter_code
_entity_poly.pdbx_strand_id
1 'polypeptide(L)'
;MSDQTQTYVECEVGNDLSNDEVFAWVDQALEQNKNMAAIGINVSNSLHQRGLTGEHRGVKIAMDPSLYPRDVVRIQFGPKKSN
;
A
#
# COMPACT_ATOMS: atom_id res chain seq x y z
N MET A 1 -21.23 -17.23 -7.96
CA MET A 1 -19.84 -17.53 -7.57
C MET A 1 -19.25 -16.20 -7.17
N SER A 2 -19.06 -15.98 -5.86
CA SER A 2 -18.67 -14.67 -5.35
C SER A 2 -17.19 -14.46 -5.63
N ASP A 3 -16.90 -13.69 -6.67
CA ASP A 3 -15.57 -13.17 -6.96
C ASP A 3 -15.13 -12.34 -5.76
N GLN A 4 -14.33 -12.95 -4.87
CA GLN A 4 -13.59 -12.19 -3.87
C GLN A 4 -12.44 -11.50 -4.61
N THR A 5 -12.78 -10.49 -5.41
CA THR A 5 -11.78 -9.68 -6.11
C THR A 5 -10.94 -9.00 -5.07
N GLN A 6 -9.70 -9.43 -4.98
CA GLN A 6 -8.66 -8.76 -4.23
C GLN A 6 -8.53 -7.34 -4.80
N THR A 7 -8.82 -6.34 -3.99
CA THR A 7 -8.79 -4.93 -4.43
C THR A 7 -7.40 -4.38 -4.15
N TYR A 8 -6.81 -3.76 -5.15
CA TYR A 8 -5.56 -3.05 -5.02
C TYR A 8 -5.80 -1.56 -5.22
N VAL A 9 -5.21 -0.75 -4.35
CA VAL A 9 -5.14 0.70 -4.53
C VAL A 9 -3.67 1.04 -4.70
N GLU A 10 -3.29 1.63 -5.83
CA GLU A 10 -1.92 2.02 -6.10
C GLU A 10 -1.81 3.51 -6.40
N CYS A 11 -0.69 4.10 -6.01
CA CYS A 11 -0.32 5.47 -6.33
C CYS A 11 1.12 5.49 -6.78
N GLU A 12 1.34 6.11 -7.94
CA GLU A 12 2.67 6.54 -8.37
C GLU A 12 3.07 7.75 -7.55
N VAL A 13 4.02 7.52 -6.65
CA VAL A 13 4.64 8.54 -5.83
C VAL A 13 5.96 8.89 -6.47
N GLY A 14 5.96 9.82 -7.43
CA GLY A 14 7.19 10.27 -8.07
C GLY A 14 8.27 10.68 -7.06
N ASN A 15 9.52 10.77 -7.51
CA ASN A 15 10.70 11.10 -6.68
C ASN A 15 10.57 12.36 -5.82
N ASP A 16 9.58 13.22 -6.10
CA ASP A 16 9.34 14.47 -5.39
C ASP A 16 8.60 14.30 -4.05
N LEU A 17 7.90 13.18 -3.83
CA LEU A 17 7.16 12.97 -2.58
C LEU A 17 8.08 12.46 -1.47
N SER A 18 8.03 13.09 -0.31
CA SER A 18 8.67 12.64 0.92
C SER A 18 8.01 11.39 1.49
N ASN A 19 8.71 10.64 2.34
CA ASN A 19 8.15 9.42 2.95
C ASN A 19 6.90 9.74 3.78
N ASP A 20 6.85 10.91 4.43
CA ASP A 20 5.70 11.37 5.22
C ASP A 20 4.47 11.61 4.35
N GLU A 21 4.64 12.22 3.17
CA GLU A 21 3.54 12.41 2.20
C GLU A 21 3.03 11.08 1.67
N VAL A 22 3.92 10.12 1.43
CA VAL A 22 3.52 8.77 1.04
C VAL A 22 2.72 8.09 2.16
N PHE A 23 3.15 8.20 3.41
CA PHE A 23 2.37 7.67 4.54
C PHE A 23 1.03 8.38 4.74
N ALA A 24 0.97 9.70 4.49
CA ALA A 24 -0.29 10.44 4.51
C ALA A 24 -1.26 9.95 3.42
N TRP A 25 -0.75 9.65 2.23
CA TRP A 25 -1.54 9.02 1.18
C TRP A 25 -2.02 7.62 1.58
N VAL A 26 -1.14 6.80 2.16
CA VAL A 26 -1.52 5.47 2.66
C VAL A 26 -2.65 5.58 3.70
N ASP A 27 -2.52 6.52 4.64
CA ASP A 27 -3.55 6.77 5.66
C ASP A 27 -4.90 7.15 5.05
N GLN A 28 -4.88 8.04 4.06
CA GLN A 28 -6.08 8.44 3.34
C GLN A 28 -6.70 7.26 2.59
N ALA A 29 -5.90 6.44 1.91
CA ALA A 29 -6.37 5.26 1.21
C ALA A 29 -6.97 4.22 2.16
N LEU A 30 -6.38 4.02 3.34
CA LEU A 30 -6.93 3.15 4.38
C LEU A 30 -8.29 3.66 4.91
N GLU A 31 -8.44 4.97 5.13
CA GLU A 31 -9.70 5.56 5.60
C GLU A 31 -10.81 5.47 4.53
N GLN A 32 -10.47 5.71 3.26
CA GLN A 32 -11.41 5.57 2.14
C GLN A 32 -11.90 4.12 1.97
N ASN A 33 -11.07 3.14 2.37
CA ASN A 33 -11.35 1.71 2.24
C ASN A 33 -11.59 1.03 3.61
N LYS A 34 -12.14 1.76 4.60
CA LYS A 34 -12.39 1.24 5.96
C LYS A 34 -13.33 0.03 6.05
N ASN A 35 -14.09 -0.24 4.98
CA ASN A 35 -14.94 -1.41 4.81
C ASN A 35 -14.16 -2.68 4.45
N MET A 36 -12.90 -2.55 4.02
CA MET A 36 -11.99 -3.64 3.72
C MET A 36 -10.88 -3.73 4.76
N ALA A 37 -10.24 -4.89 4.86
CA ALA A 37 -9.05 -5.06 5.69
C ALA A 37 -7.81 -4.90 4.79
N ALA A 38 -6.93 -3.95 5.10
CA ALA A 38 -5.63 -3.90 4.47
C ALA A 38 -4.80 -5.09 4.93
N ILE A 39 -4.30 -5.88 3.98
CA ILE A 39 -3.54 -7.10 4.26
C ILE A 39 -2.04 -6.96 3.96
N GLY A 40 -1.65 -5.92 3.20
CA GLY A 40 -0.25 -5.62 2.91
C GLY A 40 -0.08 -4.31 2.18
N ILE A 41 1.09 -3.70 2.34
CA ILE A 41 1.55 -2.54 1.56
C ILE A 41 2.80 -2.97 0.80
N ASN A 42 2.74 -2.90 -0.51
CA ASN A 42 3.86 -3.18 -1.40
C ASN A 42 4.43 -1.86 -1.93
N VAL A 43 5.75 -1.70 -1.89
CA VAL A 43 6.43 -0.51 -2.39
C VAL A 43 7.50 -0.89 -3.42
N SER A 44 7.79 0.01 -4.36
CA SER A 44 8.88 -0.18 -5.31
C SER A 44 10.24 -0.27 -4.58
N ASN A 45 11.24 -0.84 -5.26
CA ASN A 45 12.59 -0.99 -4.69
C ASN A 45 13.21 0.35 -4.29
N SER A 46 13.04 1.40 -5.08
CA SER A 46 13.48 2.76 -4.78
C SER A 46 12.88 3.30 -3.48
N LEU A 47 11.56 3.17 -3.29
CA LEU A 47 10.88 3.59 -2.05
C LEU A 47 11.30 2.76 -0.85
N HIS A 48 11.47 1.45 -1.03
CA HIS A 48 11.99 0.57 0.01
C HIS A 48 13.40 0.99 0.45
N GLN A 49 14.29 1.30 -0.51
CA GLN A 49 15.64 1.80 -0.24
C GLN A 49 15.65 3.19 0.42
N ARG A 50 14.65 4.03 0.12
CA ARG A 50 14.43 5.32 0.77
C ARG A 50 13.91 5.22 2.22
N GLY A 51 13.60 4.02 2.69
CA GLY A 51 13.19 3.77 4.08
C GLY A 51 11.70 3.50 4.28
N LEU A 52 10.89 3.37 3.22
CA LEU A 52 9.51 2.87 3.36
C LEU A 52 9.52 1.36 3.63
N THR A 53 9.72 1.00 4.89
CA THR A 53 9.87 -0.39 5.36
C THR A 53 9.19 -0.59 6.71
N GLY A 54 9.06 -1.83 7.15
CA GLY A 54 8.54 -2.17 8.48
C GLY A 54 7.03 -2.36 8.47
N GLU A 55 6.32 -1.62 9.31
CA GLU A 55 4.88 -1.73 9.49
C GLU A 55 4.27 -0.34 9.66
N HIS A 56 3.14 -0.10 8.99
CA HIS A 56 2.40 1.13 9.11
C HIS A 56 0.94 0.83 9.44
N ARG A 57 0.46 1.37 10.56
CA ARG A 57 -0.90 1.11 11.11
C ARG A 57 -1.28 -0.37 11.22
N GLY A 58 -0.33 -1.24 11.59
CA GLY A 58 -0.61 -2.68 11.69
C GLY A 58 -0.47 -3.45 10.37
N VAL A 59 -0.13 -2.77 9.27
CA VAL A 59 0.00 -3.37 7.93
C VAL A 59 1.48 -3.41 7.54
N LYS A 60 1.97 -4.60 7.22
CA LYS A 60 3.37 -4.80 6.83
C LYS A 60 3.68 -4.14 5.49
N ILE A 61 4.84 -3.49 5.44
CA ILE A 61 5.40 -2.91 4.22
C ILE A 61 6.46 -3.85 3.67
N ALA A 62 6.30 -4.27 2.43
CA ALA A 62 7.23 -5.13 1.72
C ALA A 62 7.64 -4.51 0.38
N MET A 63 8.86 -4.81 -0.06
CA MET A 63 9.30 -4.49 -1.40
C MET A 63 8.60 -5.39 -2.43
N ASP A 64 8.14 -4.81 -3.53
CA ASP A 64 7.64 -5.53 -4.69
C ASP A 64 8.44 -5.15 -5.94
N PRO A 65 9.29 -6.06 -6.46
CA PRO A 65 10.13 -5.77 -7.62
C PRO A 65 9.31 -5.57 -8.91
N SER A 66 8.05 -6.02 -8.96
CA SER A 66 7.18 -5.82 -10.14
C SER A 66 6.73 -4.37 -10.34
N LEU A 67 6.91 -3.52 -9.31
CA LEU A 67 6.58 -2.10 -9.37
C LEU A 67 7.66 -1.25 -10.06
N TYR A 68 8.87 -1.80 -10.24
CA TYR A 68 9.95 -1.14 -10.98
C TYR A 68 9.62 -1.00 -12.47
N PRO A 69 10.03 0.08 -13.17
CA PRO A 69 10.88 1.20 -12.72
C PRO A 69 10.12 2.35 -12.04
N ARG A 70 8.84 2.16 -11.71
CA ARG A 70 8.00 3.24 -11.21
C ARG A 70 8.09 3.32 -9.69
N ASP A 71 8.06 4.53 -9.17
CA ASP A 71 7.95 4.77 -7.73
C ASP A 71 6.48 4.59 -7.33
N VAL A 72 6.09 3.35 -6.98
CA VAL A 72 4.70 3.01 -6.68
C VAL A 72 4.57 2.50 -5.27
N VAL A 73 3.52 2.95 -4.58
CA VAL A 73 2.98 2.29 -3.39
C VAL A 73 1.64 1.65 -3.75
N ARG A 74 1.49 0.37 -3.39
CA ARG A 74 0.29 -0.42 -3.60
C ARG A 74 -0.19 -0.96 -2.27
N ILE A 75 -1.45 -0.71 -1.93
CA ILE A 75 -2.11 -1.30 -0.77
C ILE A 75 -3.00 -2.44 -1.27
N GLN A 76 -2.85 -3.59 -0.64
CA GLN A 76 -3.67 -4.76 -0.92
C GLN A 76 -4.78 -4.84 0.12
N PHE A 77 -6.02 -4.90 -0.34
CA PHE A 77 -7.21 -5.05 0.49
C PHE A 77 -7.83 -6.43 0.31
N GLY A 78 -8.20 -7.03 1.43
CA GLY A 78 -8.96 -8.28 1.49
C GLY A 78 -10.35 -8.05 2.09
N PRO A 79 -11.25 -9.05 1.96
CA PRO A 79 -12.56 -8.99 2.60
C PRO A 79 -12.39 -8.84 4.11
N LYS A 80 -13.07 -7.84 4.69
CA LYS A 80 -13.13 -7.68 6.13
C LYS A 80 -13.91 -8.86 6.69
N LYS A 81 -13.26 -9.76 7.42
CA LYS A 81 -13.97 -10.80 8.16
C LYS A 81 -14.78 -10.10 9.24
N SER A 82 -16.07 -9.89 8.98
CA SER A 82 -17.04 -9.57 10.01
C SER A 82 -17.08 -10.73 10.98
N ASN A 83 -16.63 -10.50 12.22
CA ASN A 83 -16.81 -11.44 13.32
C ASN A 83 -18.09 -11.09 14.08
#